data_AF-A0A241VUZ8-F1
#
_entry.id   AF-A0A241VUZ8-F1
#
_cell.length_a   1.000
_cell.length_b   1.000
_cell.length_c   1.000
_cell.angle_alpha   90.00
_cell.angle_beta   90.00
_cell.angle_gamma   90.00
#
_symmetry.space_group_name_H-M   'P 1'
#
loop_
_entity.id
_entity.type
_entity.pdbx_description
1 polymer ?
#
loop_
_entity_poly.entity_id
_entity_poly.type
_entity_poly.pdbx_seq_one_letter_code
_entity_poly.pdbx_strand_id
1 'polypeptide(L)'
;MMSSLLNQPLRMIQWGLAVLWIYQGLIPKILFPAVDELRIWQLQGFSEAAALWLMRCSGTVEMIFGGLFLICTQTKWLHLLNIAGMVALSLLIVVLKPSYFIQAFNPFVMNLAMAMLSIIALQLLKLKKHHHEK
;
A
#
# COMPACT_ATOMS: atom_id res chain seq x y z
N MET A 1 -18.46 -20.73 -14.64
CA MET A 1 -18.66 -19.49 -15.43
C MET A 1 -18.69 -18.23 -14.55
N MET A 2 -19.46 -18.18 -13.46
CA MET A 2 -19.46 -17.00 -12.55
C MET A 2 -18.12 -16.83 -11.80
N SER A 3 -17.50 -17.93 -11.36
CA SER A 3 -16.20 -17.90 -10.67
C SER A 3 -15.06 -17.36 -11.55
N SER A 4 -15.09 -17.60 -12.87
CA SER A 4 -14.12 -17.03 -13.81
C SER A 4 -14.33 -15.53 -14.06
N LEU A 5 -15.58 -15.05 -13.99
CA LEU A 5 -15.91 -13.63 -14.11
C LEU A 5 -15.39 -12.80 -12.92
N LEU A 6 -15.37 -13.37 -11.71
CA LEU A 6 -14.83 -12.69 -10.52
C LEU A 6 -13.29 -12.67 -10.47
N ASN A 7 -12.62 -13.60 -11.16
CA ASN A 7 -11.16 -13.70 -11.12
C ASN A 7 -10.44 -12.55 -11.85
N GLN A 8 -11.01 -12.06 -12.96
CA GLN A 8 -10.43 -10.96 -13.73
C GLN A 8 -10.33 -9.66 -12.93
N PRO A 9 -11.41 -9.10 -12.35
CA PRO A 9 -11.32 -7.88 -11.55
C PRO A 9 -10.42 -8.06 -10.32
N LEU A 10 -10.47 -9.23 -9.67
CA LEU A 10 -9.60 -9.52 -8.52
C LEU A 10 -8.10 -9.48 -8.91
N ARG A 11 -7.74 -10.03 -10.07
CA ARG A 11 -6.37 -9.95 -10.61
C ARG A 11 -5.98 -8.52 -10.96
N MET A 12 -6.87 -7.75 -11.58
CA MET A 12 -6.60 -6.34 -11.88
C MET A 12 -6.34 -5.53 -10.63
N ILE A 13 -7.13 -5.75 -9.56
CA ILE A 13 -6.90 -5.10 -8.26
C ILE A 13 -5.53 -5.49 -7.70
N GLN A 14 -5.17 -6.77 -7.73
CA GLN A 14 -3.88 -7.25 -7.20
C GLN A 14 -2.69 -6.68 -7.96
N TRP A 15 -2.75 -6.65 -9.28
CA TRP A 15 -1.71 -6.02 -10.11
C TRP A 15 -1.62 -4.52 -9.87
N GLY A 16 -2.76 -3.83 -9.76
CA GLY A 16 -2.79 -2.41 -9.42
C GLY A 16 -2.12 -2.13 -8.06
N LEU A 17 -2.50 -2.89 -7.03
CA LEU A 17 -1.89 -2.77 -5.70
C LEU A 17 -0.39 -3.10 -5.72
N ALA A 18 0.03 -4.14 -6.45
CA ALA A 18 1.44 -4.50 -6.59
C ALA A 18 2.25 -3.35 -7.21
N VAL A 19 1.76 -2.81 -8.34
CA VAL A 19 2.41 -1.68 -9.02
C VAL A 19 2.50 -0.46 -8.09
N LEU A 20 1.42 -0.12 -7.39
CA LEU A 20 1.40 1.02 -6.49
C LEU A 20 2.40 0.86 -5.33
N TRP A 21 2.41 -0.29 -4.66
CA TRP A 21 3.36 -0.60 -3.58
C TRP A 21 4.82 -0.61 -4.04
N ILE A 22 5.08 -1.22 -5.20
CA ILE A 22 6.43 -1.24 -5.78
C ILE A 22 6.87 0.18 -6.14
N TYR A 23 5.98 0.98 -6.74
CA TYR A 23 6.30 2.35 -7.13
C TYR A 23 6.63 3.23 -5.93
N GLN A 24 5.80 3.22 -4.88
CA GLN A 24 6.06 4.01 -3.67
C GLN A 24 7.29 3.53 -2.89
N GLY A 25 7.64 2.24 -2.99
CA GLY A 25 8.86 1.72 -2.38
C GLY A 25 10.11 2.03 -3.18
N LEU A 26 10.02 2.00 -4.51
CA LEU A 26 11.18 2.15 -5.38
C LEU A 26 11.52 3.61 -5.65
N ILE A 27 10.53 4.41 -6.07
CA ILE A 27 10.76 5.74 -6.63
C ILE A 27 11.11 6.75 -5.54
N PRO A 28 10.24 7.04 -4.55
CA PRO A 28 10.52 8.08 -3.56
C PRO A 28 11.43 7.62 -2.42
N LYS A 29 11.71 6.32 -2.24
CA LYS A 29 12.49 5.79 -1.11
C LYS A 29 13.88 5.26 -1.48
N ILE A 30 14.03 4.68 -2.67
CA ILE A 30 15.30 4.07 -3.08
C ILE A 30 16.00 4.92 -4.14
N LEU A 31 15.35 5.16 -5.28
CA LEU A 31 15.95 5.83 -6.44
C LEU A 31 16.06 7.34 -6.25
N PHE A 32 14.99 7.98 -5.77
CA PHE A 32 14.89 9.41 -5.56
C PHE A 32 14.40 9.70 -4.14
N PRO A 33 15.24 9.51 -3.10
CA PRO A 33 14.87 9.74 -1.71
C PRO A 33 14.20 11.10 -1.52
N ALA A 34 12.91 11.08 -1.19
CA ALA A 34 12.13 12.29 -1.00
C ALA A 34 12.54 12.98 0.30
N VAL A 35 12.86 14.28 0.23
CA VAL A 35 13.29 15.09 1.38
C VAL A 35 12.28 15.03 2.52
N ASP A 36 10.98 15.00 2.19
CA ASP A 36 9.93 14.95 3.19
C ASP A 36 9.86 13.63 3.94
N GLU A 37 10.12 12.51 3.25
CA GLU A 37 10.21 11.21 3.90
C GLU A 37 11.46 11.12 4.78
N LEU A 38 12.57 11.76 4.38
CA LEU A 38 13.80 11.76 5.19
C LEU A 38 13.57 12.52 6.49
N ARG A 39 12.86 13.64 6.38
CA ARG A 39 12.51 14.47 7.52
C ARG A 39 11.63 13.73 8.54
N ILE A 40 10.77 12.80 8.11
CA ILE A 40 9.99 11.95 9.03
C ILE A 40 10.91 11.18 9.98
N TRP A 41 11.98 10.59 9.47
CA TRP A 41 12.96 9.85 10.28
C TRP A 41 13.82 10.79 11.12
N GLN A 42 14.27 11.92 10.57
CA GLN A 42 15.07 12.89 11.32
C GLN A 42 14.28 13.50 12.50
N LEU A 43 12.97 13.72 12.35
CA LEU A 43 12.09 14.18 13.44
C LEU A 43 12.00 13.19 14.60
N GLN A 44 12.35 11.91 14.38
CA GLN A 44 12.44 10.89 15.42
C GLN A 44 13.82 10.86 16.12
N GLY A 45 14.74 11.77 15.74
CA GLY A 45 16.08 11.88 16.33
C GLY A 45 17.16 11.05 15.62
N PHE A 46 16.86 10.46 14.46
CA PHE A 46 17.87 9.73 13.68
C PHE A 46 18.82 10.68 12.95
N SER A 47 20.10 10.30 12.89
CA SER A 47 21.08 10.99 12.04
C SER A 47 20.70 10.88 10.56
N GLU A 48 21.18 11.79 9.72
CA GLU A 48 20.87 11.77 8.29
C GLU A 48 21.22 10.43 7.62
N ALA A 49 22.39 9.88 7.94
CA ALA A 49 22.82 8.59 7.43
C ALA A 49 21.87 7.46 7.87
N ALA A 50 21.48 7.43 9.15
CA ALA A 50 20.56 6.42 9.66
C ALA A 50 19.14 6.58 9.09
N ALA A 51 18.66 7.82 8.95
CA ALA A 51 17.38 8.15 8.33
C ALA A 51 17.31 7.68 6.87
N LEU A 52 18.39 7.86 6.11
CA LEU A 52 18.47 7.38 4.72
C LEU A 52 18.44 5.86 4.65
N TRP A 53 19.16 5.17 5.55
CA TRP A 53 19.11 3.72 5.64
C TRP A 53 17.71 3.20 6.00
N LEU A 54 17.08 3.78 7.02
CA LEU A 54 15.73 3.41 7.45
C LEU A 54 14.68 3.66 6.36
N MET A 55 14.79 4.76 5.61
CA MET A 55 13.95 5.02 4.45
C MET A 55 14.12 3.96 3.36
N ARG A 56 15.36 3.59 3.02
CA ARG A 56 15.60 2.55 2.01
C ARG A 56 15.10 1.19 2.47
N CYS A 57 15.26 0.89 3.76
CA CYS A 57 14.69 -0.32 4.37
C CYS A 57 13.16 -0.33 4.29
N SER A 58 12.49 0.79 4.61
CA SER A 58 11.04 0.88 4.47
C SER A 58 10.63 0.69 3.01
N GLY A 59 11.28 1.35 2.06
CA GLY A 59 10.99 1.18 0.62
C GLY A 59 11.17 -0.26 0.13
N THR A 60 12.17 -0.97 0.65
CA THR A 60 12.37 -2.39 0.36
C THR A 60 11.21 -3.25 0.88
N VAL A 61 10.74 -2.99 2.12
CA VAL A 61 9.59 -3.68 2.71
C VAL A 61 8.32 -3.44 1.88
N GLU A 62 8.13 -2.22 1.38
CA GLU A 62 6.99 -1.88 0.52
C GLU A 62 7.03 -2.62 -0.82
N MET A 63 8.20 -2.69 -1.45
CA MET A 63 8.37 -3.45 -2.69
C MET A 63 8.12 -4.95 -2.48
N ILE A 64 8.62 -5.52 -1.38
CA ILE A 64 8.37 -6.92 -1.02
C ILE A 64 6.87 -7.13 -0.85
N PHE A 65 6.19 -6.25 -0.11
CA PHE A 65 4.74 -6.35 0.10
C PHE A 65 3.95 -6.23 -1.21
N GLY A 66 4.36 -5.34 -2.11
CA GLY A 66 3.82 -5.28 -3.47
C GLY A 66 4.05 -6.57 -4.26
N GLY A 67 5.24 -7.16 -4.17
CA GLY A 67 5.56 -8.46 -4.77
C GLY A 67 4.70 -9.61 -4.23
N LEU A 68 4.33 -9.59 -2.95
CA LEU A 68 3.43 -10.59 -2.36
C LEU A 68 2.05 -10.58 -3.02
N PHE A 69 1.56 -9.44 -3.51
CA PHE A 69 0.31 -9.39 -4.28
C PHE A 69 0.40 -10.12 -5.64
N LEU A 70 1.60 -10.24 -6.22
CA LEU A 70 1.84 -10.98 -7.46
C LEU A 70 1.92 -12.50 -7.23
N ILE A 71 2.51 -12.92 -6.11
CA ILE A 71 2.76 -14.33 -5.78
C ILE A 71 1.55 -14.95 -5.07
N CYS A 72 1.10 -14.33 -3.98
CA CYS A 72 0.07 -14.87 -3.08
C CYS A 72 -1.33 -14.38 -3.49
N THR A 73 -1.70 -14.63 -4.75
CA THR A 73 -2.97 -14.18 -5.31
C THR A 73 -4.17 -14.71 -4.51
N GLN A 74 -5.20 -13.88 -4.38
CA GLN A 74 -6.50 -14.19 -3.76
C GLN A 74 -6.48 -14.40 -2.24
N THR A 75 -5.43 -13.93 -1.56
CA THR A 75 -5.31 -14.06 -0.11
C THR A 75 -6.04 -12.92 0.62
N LYS A 76 -7.06 -13.26 1.43
CA LYS A 76 -7.79 -12.26 2.25
C LYS A 76 -6.88 -11.44 3.17
N TRP A 77 -5.85 -12.08 3.72
CA TRP A 77 -4.95 -11.47 4.70
C TRP A 77 -4.08 -10.36 4.09
N LEU A 78 -3.66 -10.49 2.82
CA LEU A 78 -2.92 -9.42 2.15
C LEU A 78 -3.74 -8.15 2.00
N HIS A 79 -5.03 -8.29 1.67
CA HIS A 79 -5.94 -7.15 1.56
C HIS A 79 -6.21 -6.49 2.93
N LEU A 80 -6.32 -7.29 4.01
CA LEU A 80 -6.45 -6.74 5.37
C LEU A 80 -5.18 -6.01 5.81
N LEU A 81 -4.00 -6.59 5.57
CA LEU A 81 -2.72 -5.93 5.85
C LEU A 81 -2.56 -4.64 5.04
N ASN A 82 -2.98 -4.63 3.78
CA ASN A 82 -2.97 -3.43 2.95
C ASN A 82 -3.88 -2.34 3.55
N ILE A 83 -5.11 -2.66 3.95
CA ILE A 83 -6.02 -1.70 4.59
C ILE A 83 -5.39 -1.13 5.87
N ALA A 84 -4.85 -2.00 6.73
CA ALA A 84 -4.18 -1.59 7.96
C ALA A 84 -2.97 -0.67 7.66
N GLY A 85 -2.17 -1.01 6.65
CA GLY A 85 -1.04 -0.19 6.20
C GLY A 85 -1.47 1.18 5.67
N MET A 86 -2.52 1.25 4.86
CA MET A 86 -3.05 2.52 4.34
C MET A 86 -3.56 3.43 5.46
N VAL A 87 -4.23 2.87 6.47
CA VAL A 87 -4.67 3.61 7.66
C VAL A 87 -3.47 4.09 8.46
N ALA A 88 -2.50 3.22 8.74
CA ALA A 88 -1.30 3.56 9.51
C ALA A 88 -0.47 4.66 8.83
N LEU A 89 -0.22 4.56 7.52
CA LEU A 89 0.49 5.57 6.74
C LEU A 89 -0.26 6.91 6.74
N SER A 90 -1.59 6.88 6.62
CA SER A 90 -2.40 8.10 6.68
C SER A 90 -2.31 8.76 8.05
N LEU A 91 -2.45 7.99 9.13
CA LEU A 91 -2.31 8.50 10.51
C LEU A 91 -0.90 9.05 10.78
N LEU A 92 0.15 8.39 10.28
CA LEU A 92 1.53 8.86 10.38
C LEU A 92 1.67 10.26 9.77
N ILE A 93 1.09 10.49 8.59
CA ILE A 93 1.16 11.78 7.90
C ILE A 93 0.33 12.83 8.64
N VAL A 94 -0.85 12.48 9.19
CA VAL A 94 -1.65 13.39 10.03
C VAL A 94 -0.83 13.86 11.23
N VAL A 95 -0.11 12.96 11.90
CA VAL A 95 0.67 13.30 13.10
C VAL A 95 1.89 14.15 12.77
N LEU A 96 2.61 13.81 11.69
CA LEU A 96 3.89 14.46 11.38
C LEU A 96 3.75 15.75 10.57
N LYS A 97 2.82 15.78 9.60
CA LYS A 97 2.63 16.87 8.65
C LYS A 97 1.14 17.03 8.27
N PRO A 98 0.28 17.52 9.19
CA PRO A 98 -1.16 17.70 8.91
C PRO A 98 -1.43 18.57 7.68
N SER A 99 -0.55 19.55 7.40
CA SER A 99 -0.66 20.43 6.24
C SER A 99 -0.56 19.71 4.89
N TYR A 100 -0.19 18.43 4.85
CA TYR A 100 -0.17 17.65 3.61
C TYR A 100 -1.58 17.31 3.15
N PHE A 101 -2.55 17.21 4.07
CA PHE A 101 -3.93 16.86 3.74
C PHE A 101 -4.70 17.97 3.03
N ILE A 102 -4.24 19.22 3.12
CA ILE A 102 -4.86 20.36 2.43
C ILE A 102 -4.24 20.63 1.05
N GLN A 103 -3.19 19.90 0.67
CA GLN A 103 -2.58 20.02 -0.65
C GLN A 103 -3.43 19.31 -1.71
N ALA A 104 -3.46 19.88 -2.92
CA ALA A 104 -4.22 19.32 -4.04
C ALA A 104 -3.77 17.90 -4.41
N PHE A 105 -2.47 17.62 -4.27
CA PHE A 105 -1.91 16.28 -4.39
C PHE A 105 -1.42 15.83 -3.03
N ASN A 106 -2.19 14.96 -2.37
CA ASN A 106 -1.85 14.46 -1.05
C ASN A 106 -1.87 12.93 -1.00
N PRO A 107 -1.05 12.34 -0.11
CA PRO A 107 -0.93 10.89 0.02
C PRO A 107 -2.20 10.21 0.54
N PHE A 108 -3.10 10.95 1.19
CA PHE A 108 -4.36 10.39 1.69
C PHE A 108 -5.28 9.94 0.57
N VAL A 109 -5.37 10.69 -0.53
CA VAL A 109 -6.18 10.30 -1.69
C VAL A 109 -5.72 8.94 -2.24
N MET A 110 -4.40 8.74 -2.37
CA MET A 110 -3.83 7.47 -2.83
C MET A 110 -4.10 6.33 -1.83
N ASN A 111 -3.85 6.58 -0.53
CA ASN A 111 -4.05 5.57 0.51
C ASN A 111 -5.51 5.11 0.60
N LEU A 112 -6.45 6.06 0.50
CA LEU A 112 -7.88 5.76 0.47
C LEU A 112 -8.24 4.92 -0.76
N ALA A 113 -7.74 5.28 -1.94
CA ALA A 113 -7.99 4.51 -3.16
C ALA A 113 -7.47 3.06 -3.04
N MET A 114 -6.26 2.87 -2.54
CA MET A 114 -5.67 1.54 -2.30
C MET A 114 -6.43 0.72 -1.25
N ALA A 115 -6.92 1.37 -0.19
CA ALA A 115 -7.77 0.72 0.81
C ALA A 115 -9.10 0.27 0.20
N MET A 116 -9.76 1.12 -0.59
CA MET A 116 -11.01 0.80 -1.28
C MET A 116 -10.85 -0.36 -2.27
N LEU A 117 -9.75 -0.41 -3.03
CA LEU A 117 -9.43 -1.56 -3.90
C LEU A 117 -9.37 -2.87 -3.10
N SER A 118 -8.75 -2.85 -1.92
CA SER A 118 -8.70 -4.03 -1.05
C SER A 118 -10.05 -4.40 -0.45
N ILE A 119 -10.91 -3.43 -0.11
CA ILE A 119 -12.28 -3.69 0.34
C ILE A 119 -13.08 -4.38 -0.77
N ILE A 120 -13.00 -3.88 -2.00
CA ILE A 120 -13.65 -4.50 -3.16
C ILE A 120 -13.14 -5.92 -3.39
N ALA A 121 -11.81 -6.14 -3.32
CA ALA A 121 -11.23 -7.47 -3.44
C ALA A 121 -11.75 -8.44 -2.36
N LEU A 122 -11.90 -8.01 -1.11
CA LEU A 122 -12.47 -8.82 -0.03
C LEU A 122 -13.93 -9.18 -0.29
N GLN A 123 -14.73 -8.24 -0.85
CA GLN A 123 -16.11 -8.52 -1.25
C GLN A 123 -16.16 -9.57 -2.37
N LEU A 124 -15.32 -9.45 -3.39
CA LEU A 124 -15.21 -10.42 -4.49
C LEU A 124 -14.79 -11.81 -3.99
N LEU A 125 -13.83 -11.88 -3.08
CA LEU A 125 -13.38 -13.13 -2.45
C LEU A 125 -14.51 -13.80 -1.65
N LYS A 126 -15.29 -13.02 -0.90
CA LYS A 126 -16.44 -13.52 -0.14
C LYS A 126 -17.53 -14.09 -1.06
N LEU A 127 -17.85 -13.39 -2.15
CA LEU A 127 -18.81 -13.86 -3.15
C LEU A 127 -18.35 -15.17 -3.81
N LYS A 128 -17.07 -15.25 -4.18
CA LYS A 128 -16.48 -16.45 -4.77
C LYS A 128 -16.55 -17.66 -3.82
N LYS A 129 -16.30 -17.47 -2.52
CA LYS A 129 -16.40 -18.54 -1.51
C LYS A 129 -17.83 -19.06 -1.37
N HIS A 130 -18.82 -18.17 -1.30
CA HIS A 130 -20.22 -18.56 -1.12
C HIS A 130 -20.81 -19.33 -2.33
N HIS A 131 -20.29 -19.11 -3.53
CA HIS A 131 -20.66 -19.87 -4.73
C HIS A 131 -19.94 -21.22 -4.89
N HIS A 132 -18.86 -21.47 -4.13
CA HIS A 132 -18.22 -22.78 -4.09
C HIS A 132 -18.86 -23.72 -3.05
N GLU A 133 -19.57 -23.17 -2.08
CA GLU A 133 -20.25 -23.92 -0.99
C GLU A 133 -21.72 -24.26 -1.30
N LYS A 134 -22.26 -23.79 -2.43
CA LYS A 134 -23.58 -24.13 -2.96
C LYS A 134 -23.45 -25.00 -4.20
#